data_AF-A0A6B9Z6D3-F1
#
_entry.id   AF-A0A6B9Z6D3-F1
#
_cell.length_a   1.000
_cell.length_b   1.000
_cell.length_c   1.000
_cell.angle_alpha   90.00
_cell.angle_beta   90.00
_cell.angle_gamma   90.00
#
_symmetry.space_group_name_H-M   'P 1'
#
loop_
_entity.id
_entity.type
_entity.pdbx_description
1 polymer ?
#
loop_
_entity_poly.entity_id
_entity_poly.type
_entity_poly.pdbx_seq_one_letter_code
_entity_poly.pdbx_strand_id
1 'polypeptide(L)'
;MILEEFLYRLKFEYYNLGMLTADTYYQRLSNLFVVLELDGDNLNKEHDLGLDTVLDKLNDINEEDLEKGLSPEDLAVLVKTVKTGLALLINRLEE
;
A
#
# COMPACT_ATOMS: atom_id res chain seq x y z
N MET A 1 -4.44 4.58 14.03
CA MET A 1 -5.48 5.23 13.19
C MET A 1 -6.81 4.51 13.43
N ILE A 2 -7.99 5.11 13.18
CA ILE A 2 -9.26 4.34 13.18
C ILE A 2 -9.58 3.78 11.78
N LEU A 3 -10.46 2.79 11.70
CA LEU A 3 -10.77 2.08 10.44
C LEU A 3 -11.24 3.00 9.30
N GLU A 4 -12.09 4.00 9.60
CA GLU A 4 -12.59 4.95 8.60
C GLU A 4 -11.47 5.83 8.03
N GLU A 5 -10.58 6.34 8.89
CA GLU A 5 -9.41 7.12 8.49
C GLU A 5 -8.43 6.28 7.67
N PHE A 6 -8.26 5.01 8.05
CA PHE A 6 -7.43 4.06 7.32
C PHE A 6 -7.99 3.80 5.93
N LEU A 7 -9.29 3.49 5.81
CA LEU A 7 -9.96 3.31 4.52
C LEU A 7 -9.85 4.56 3.64
N TYR A 8 -10.06 5.75 4.23
CA TYR A 8 -9.88 7.02 3.51
C TYR A 8 -8.44 7.17 2.99
N ARG A 9 -7.45 6.87 3.83
CA ARG A 9 -6.04 6.93 3.45
C ARG A 9 -5.71 5.96 2.32
N LEU A 10 -6.16 4.71 2.39
CA LEU A 10 -5.95 3.72 1.34
C LEU A 10 -6.53 4.19 0.00
N LYS A 11 -7.76 4.70 0.00
CA LYS A 11 -8.40 5.27 -1.20
C LYS A 11 -7.61 6.45 -1.75
N PHE A 12 -7.17 7.36 -0.88
CA PHE A 12 -6.36 8.51 -1.27
C PHE A 12 -5.07 8.06 -1.97
N GLU A 13 -4.35 7.10 -1.40
CA GLU A 13 -3.12 6.58 -1.99
C GLU A 13 -3.41 5.87 -3.32
N TYR A 14 -4.43 5.02 -3.38
CA TYR A 14 -4.84 4.32 -4.60
C TYR A 14 -5.06 5.28 -5.78
N TYR A 15 -5.78 6.39 -5.58
CA TYR A 15 -6.03 7.34 -6.67
C TYR A 15 -4.79 8.15 -7.06
N ASN A 16 -3.88 8.43 -6.12
CA ASN A 16 -2.70 9.28 -6.34
C ASN A 16 -1.44 8.51 -6.78
N LEU A 17 -1.39 7.18 -6.61
CA LEU A 17 -0.25 6.34 -7.02
C LEU A 17 0.12 6.47 -8.50
N GLY A 18 -0.84 6.83 -9.37
CA GLY A 18 -0.59 7.05 -10.80
C GLY A 18 0.12 8.35 -11.15
N MET A 19 0.27 9.27 -10.18
CA MET A 19 0.94 10.56 -10.36
C MET A 19 2.40 10.53 -9.88
N LEU A 20 2.90 9.36 -9.45
CA LEU A 20 4.25 9.23 -8.94
C LEU A 20 5.28 9.39 -10.04
N THR A 21 6.36 10.09 -9.71
CA THR A 21 7.54 10.27 -10.54
C THR A 21 8.69 9.45 -9.97
N ALA A 22 9.74 9.23 -10.77
CA ALA A 22 10.97 8.58 -10.31
C ALA A 22 11.59 9.25 -9.06
N ASP A 23 11.33 10.55 -8.86
CA ASP A 23 11.85 11.30 -7.71
C ASP A 23 10.99 11.18 -6.45
N THR A 24 9.71 10.85 -6.60
CA THR A 24 8.71 10.91 -5.50
C THR A 24 8.18 9.54 -5.07
N TYR A 25 8.31 8.53 -5.92
CA TYR A 25 7.72 7.21 -5.68
C TYR A 25 8.29 6.54 -4.42
N TYR A 26 9.61 6.62 -4.21
CA TYR A 26 10.30 6.02 -3.07
C TYR A 26 9.70 6.48 -1.75
N GLN A 27 9.68 7.80 -1.52
CA GLN A 27 9.19 8.36 -0.27
C GLN A 27 7.69 8.10 -0.08
N ARG A 28 6.91 8.08 -1.16
CA ARG A 28 5.47 7.80 -1.07
C ARG A 28 5.18 6.35 -0.71
N LEU A 29 5.83 5.41 -1.38
CA LEU A 29 5.63 3.98 -1.16
C LEU A 29 6.18 3.52 0.18
N SER A 30 7.36 4.00 0.59
CA SER A 30 7.92 3.71 1.93
C SER A 30 6.96 4.18 3.03
N ASN A 31 6.45 5.41 2.95
CA ASN A 31 5.45 5.90 3.91
C ASN A 31 4.14 5.07 3.89
N LEU A 32 3.71 4.58 2.72
CA LEU A 32 2.53 3.74 2.60
C LEU A 32 2.75 2.39 3.28
N PHE A 33 3.89 1.73 3.03
CA PHE A 33 4.16 0.42 3.63
C PHE A 33 4.28 0.49 5.14
N VAL A 34 4.88 1.55 5.70
CA VAL A 34 4.87 1.78 7.16
C VAL A 34 3.45 1.88 7.72
N VAL A 35 2.54 2.56 7.01
CA VAL A 35 1.12 2.65 7.43
C VAL A 35 0.43 1.30 7.34
N LEU A 36 0.70 0.52 6.28
CA LEU A 36 0.11 -0.82 6.12
C LEU A 36 0.60 -1.78 7.21
N GLU A 37 1.90 -1.76 7.53
CA GLU A 37 2.48 -2.60 8.57
C GLU A 37 1.96 -2.22 9.96
N LEU A 38 1.99 -0.93 10.32
CA LEU A 38 1.62 -0.52 11.68
C LEU A 38 0.11 -0.41 11.87
N ASP A 39 -0.59 0.35 11.03
CA ASP A 39 -2.04 0.55 11.20
C ASP A 39 -2.83 -0.62 10.62
N GLY A 40 -2.41 -1.20 9.49
CA GLY A 40 -3.10 -2.32 8.86
C GLY A 40 -3.10 -3.58 9.72
N ASP A 41 -1.96 -3.99 10.28
CA ASP A 41 -1.90 -5.18 11.16
C ASP A 41 -2.69 -4.98 12.45
N ASN A 42 -2.64 -3.79 13.03
CA ASN A 42 -3.37 -3.48 14.25
C ASN A 42 -4.89 -3.51 13.99
N LEU A 43 -5.35 -2.86 12.93
CA LEU A 43 -6.77 -2.84 12.56
C LEU A 43 -7.28 -4.22 12.13
N ASN A 44 -6.46 -5.02 11.44
CA ASN A 44 -6.81 -6.39 11.09
C ASN A 44 -7.07 -7.25 12.34
N LYS A 45 -6.22 -7.12 13.35
CA LYS A 45 -6.39 -7.84 14.63
C LYS A 45 -7.55 -7.30 15.46
N GLU A 46 -7.76 -5.99 15.49
CA GLU A 46 -8.82 -5.35 16.27
C GLU A 46 -10.22 -5.66 15.73
N HIS A 47 -10.36 -5.74 14.41
CA HIS A 47 -11.66 -5.88 13.74
C HIS A 47 -11.87 -7.26 13.07
N ASP A 48 -10.93 -8.20 13.19
CA ASP A 48 -10.97 -9.54 12.58
C ASP A 48 -11.28 -9.50 11.06
N LEU A 49 -10.52 -8.69 10.33
CA LEU A 49 -10.83 -8.34 8.93
C LEU A 49 -10.39 -9.43 7.93
N GLY A 50 -9.47 -10.31 8.34
CA GLY A 50 -8.90 -11.37 7.51
C GLY A 50 -7.99 -10.86 6.40
N LEU A 51 -7.25 -9.78 6.65
CA LEU A 51 -6.37 -9.11 5.69
C LEU A 51 -4.95 -9.67 5.63
N ASP A 52 -4.60 -10.63 6.50
CA ASP A 52 -3.22 -11.11 6.72
C ASP A 52 -2.51 -11.45 5.41
N THR A 53 -3.16 -12.23 4.54
CA THR A 53 -2.55 -12.64 3.26
C THR A 53 -2.27 -11.47 2.30
N VAL A 54 -3.07 -10.40 2.36
CA VAL A 54 -2.87 -9.23 1.49
C VAL A 54 -1.83 -8.29 2.09
N LEU A 55 -1.84 -8.11 3.41
CA LEU A 55 -0.84 -7.32 4.14
C LEU A 55 0.54 -7.97 4.04
N ASP A 56 0.66 -9.28 4.26
CA ASP A 56 1.92 -10.03 4.11
C ASP A 56 2.52 -9.84 2.72
N LYS A 57 1.71 -9.96 1.66
CA LYS A 57 2.18 -9.77 0.27
C LYS A 57 2.61 -8.34 -0.04
N LEU A 58 2.04 -7.35 0.64
CA LEU A 58 2.42 -5.95 0.48
C LEU A 58 3.68 -5.63 1.30
N ASN A 59 3.84 -6.26 2.46
CA ASN A 59 5.03 -6.16 3.30
C ASN A 59 6.24 -6.87 2.67
N ASP A 60 6.00 -7.94 1.90
CA ASP A 60 7.01 -8.65 1.10
C ASP A 60 7.56 -7.80 -0.07
N ILE A 61 6.93 -6.68 -0.41
CA ILE A 61 7.53 -5.68 -1.30
C ILE A 61 8.65 -5.03 -0.51
N ASN A 62 9.85 -5.61 -0.60
CA ASN A 62 10.98 -5.22 0.21
C ASN A 62 11.32 -3.76 0.01
N GLU A 63 11.72 -3.07 1.07
CA GLU A 63 12.24 -1.70 0.99
C GLU A 63 13.45 -1.60 0.04
N GLU A 64 14.14 -2.73 -0.20
CA GLU A 64 15.19 -2.91 -1.22
C GLU A 64 14.65 -2.90 -2.66
N ASP A 65 13.41 -3.34 -2.93
CA ASP A 65 12.77 -3.20 -4.24
C ASP A 65 12.39 -1.74 -4.54
N LEU A 66 12.35 -0.90 -3.51
CA LEU A 66 12.21 0.55 -3.62
C LEU A 66 13.58 1.24 -3.81
N GLU A 67 14.52 0.63 -4.53
CA GLU A 67 15.82 1.23 -4.79
C GLU A 67 15.70 2.54 -5.60
N LYS A 68 16.37 3.61 -5.14
CA LYS A 68 16.45 4.86 -5.92
C LYS A 68 17.04 4.55 -7.30
N GLY A 69 16.24 4.73 -8.36
CA GLY A 69 16.70 4.54 -9.74
C GLY A 69 16.03 3.41 -10.52
N LEU A 70 14.89 2.88 -10.07
CA LEU A 70 14.06 1.99 -10.90
C LEU A 70 13.83 2.57 -12.30
N SER A 71 13.86 1.68 -13.30
CA SER A 71 13.49 2.06 -14.65
C SER A 71 12.00 2.47 -14.70
N PRO A 72 11.57 3.29 -15.67
CA PRO A 72 10.15 3.64 -15.81
C PRO A 72 9.22 2.43 -15.95
N GLU A 73 9.72 1.34 -16.56
CA GLU A 73 8.98 0.10 -16.76
C GLU A 73 8.80 -0.66 -15.44
N ASP A 74 9.88 -0.80 -14.66
CA ASP A 74 9.83 -1.45 -13.35
C ASP A 74 8.97 -0.65 -12.37
N LEU A 75 9.08 0.68 -12.40
CA LEU A 75 8.22 1.56 -11.61
C LEU A 75 6.74 1.39 -11.97
N ALA A 76 6.41 1.27 -13.25
CA ALA A 76 5.03 1.04 -13.69
C ALA A 76 4.48 -0.31 -13.21
N VAL A 77 5.31 -1.37 -13.23
CA VAL A 77 4.95 -2.69 -12.69
C VAL A 77 4.73 -2.61 -11.18
N LEU A 78 5.64 -2.00 -10.45
CA LEU A 78 5.54 -1.81 -9.00
C LEU A 78 4.27 -1.03 -8.62
N VAL A 79 4.03 0.12 -9.26
CA VAL A 79 2.83 0.95 -9.03
C VAL A 79 1.55 0.14 -9.29
N LYS A 80 1.54 -0.70 -10.34
CA LYS A 80 0.39 -1.56 -10.65
C LYS A 80 0.17 -2.64 -9.58
N THR A 81 1.24 -3.26 -9.08
CA THR A 81 1.18 -4.26 -8.01
C THR A 81 0.62 -3.63 -6.73
N VAL A 82 1.18 -2.50 -6.29
CA VAL A 82 0.71 -1.78 -5.09
C VAL A 82 -0.75 -1.34 -5.25
N LYS A 83 -1.13 -0.78 -6.41
CA LYS A 83 -2.54 -0.43 -6.69
C LYS A 83 -3.47 -1.62 -6.56
N THR A 84 -3.05 -2.79 -7.04
CA THR A 84 -3.86 -4.01 -6.98
C THR A 84 -4.04 -4.46 -5.53
N GLY A 85 -2.98 -4.46 -4.72
CA GLY A 85 -3.07 -4.78 -3.29
C GLY A 85 -3.97 -3.79 -2.54
N LEU A 86 -3.82 -2.48 -2.78
CA LEU A 86 -4.71 -1.48 -2.20
C LEU A 86 -6.17 -1.68 -2.59
N ALA A 87 -6.47 -2.00 -3.85
CA ALA A 87 -7.84 -2.26 -4.28
C ALA A 87 -8.45 -3.47 -3.56
N LEU A 88 -7.68 -4.53 -3.32
CA LEU A 88 -8.13 -5.69 -2.55
C LEU A 88 -8.40 -5.33 -1.09
N LEU A 89 -7.51 -4.57 -0.45
CA LEU A 89 -7.71 -4.07 0.92
C LEU A 89 -8.97 -3.21 1.01
N ILE A 90 -9.13 -2.22 0.11
CA ILE A 90 -10.26 -1.31 0.08
C ILE A 90 -11.58 -2.09 -0.06
N ASN A 91 -11.67 -2.98 -1.05
CA ASN A 91 -12.89 -3.78 -1.25
C ASN A 91 -13.23 -4.59 0.00
N ARG A 92 -12.23 -5.21 0.64
CA ARG A 92 -12.45 -6.03 1.83
C ARG A 92 -12.90 -5.21 3.04
N LEU A 93 -12.45 -3.97 3.15
CA LEU A 93 -12.85 -3.05 4.21
C LEU A 93 -14.24 -2.42 3.99
N GLU A 94 -14.77 -2.48 2.76
CA GLU A 94 -16.09 -1.95 2.39
C GLU A 94 -17.21 -3.00 2.44
N GLU A 95 -16.86 -4.30 2.52
CA GLU A 95 -17.80 -5.41 2.72
C GLU A 95 -18.39 -5.45 4.14
#